data_AF-A0A1U7NQ09-F1
#
_entry.id   AF-A0A1U7NQ09-F1
#
_cell.length_a   1.000
_cell.length_b   1.000
_cell.length_c   1.000
_cell.angle_alpha   90.00
_cell.angle_beta   90.00
_cell.angle_gamma   90.00
#
_symmetry.space_group_name_H-M   'P 1'
#
loop_
_entity.id
_entity.type
_entity.pdbx_description
1 polymer ?
#
loop_
_entity_poly.entity_id
_entity_poly.type
_entity_poly.pdbx_seq_one_letter_code
_entity_poly.pdbx_strand_id
1 'polypeptide(L)'
;MKKITRAELIERSNKSHPYPVGDEALQSYYHFFEQYSSIHEVRVLVTLMKLNEVDFEGHRLVIFDTSKLQRAYQEMGEVIPEEFAKFLFEQ
;
A
#
# COMPACT_ATOMS: atom_id res chain seq x y z
N MET A 1 5.81 14.76 0.54
CA MET A 1 5.07 13.88 1.46
C MET A 1 4.16 14.74 2.34
N LYS A 2 2.90 14.37 2.55
CA LYS A 2 1.94 15.17 3.33
C LYS A 2 2.13 14.89 4.82
N LYS A 3 2.32 15.94 5.64
CA LYS A 3 2.27 15.82 7.10
C LYS A 3 0.83 15.67 7.58
N ILE A 4 0.59 14.74 8.49
CA ILE A 4 -0.75 14.50 9.04
C ILE A 4 -0.75 14.54 10.56
N THR A 5 -1.90 14.91 11.11
CA THR A 5 -2.16 14.86 12.56
C THR A 5 -2.52 13.45 13.02
N ARG A 6 -2.50 13.22 14.34
CA ARG A 6 -2.96 11.95 14.92
C ARG A 6 -4.44 11.66 14.59
N ALA A 7 -5.29 12.70 14.57
CA ALA A 7 -6.70 12.54 14.22
C ALA A 7 -6.87 12.09 12.76
N GLU A 8 -6.14 12.71 11.83
CA GLU A 8 -6.13 12.29 10.42
C GLU A 8 -5.56 10.87 10.24
N LEU A 9 -4.54 10.50 11.02
CA LEU A 9 -3.98 9.14 10.98
C LEU A 9 -5.04 8.11 11.41
N ILE A 10 -5.75 8.34 12.52
CA ILE A 10 -6.81 7.45 13.00
C ILE A 10 -7.93 7.32 11.95
N GLU A 11 -8.42 8.45 11.43
CA GLU A 11 -9.49 8.47 10.42
C GLU A 11 -9.12 7.65 9.18
N ARG A 12 -7.90 7.82 8.69
CA ARG A 12 -7.40 7.13 7.49
C ARG A 12 -7.08 5.65 7.76
N SER A 13 -6.58 5.33 8.96
CA SER A 13 -6.27 3.95 9.36
C SER A 13 -7.51 3.08 9.54
N ASN A 14 -8.66 3.68 9.86
CA ASN A 14 -9.94 2.94 9.94
C ASN A 14 -10.36 2.29 8.61
N LYS A 15 -9.81 2.77 7.49
CA LYS A 15 -10.05 2.22 6.13
C LYS A 15 -8.90 1.31 5.67
N SER A 16 -7.92 1.08 6.53
CA SER A 16 -6.67 0.39 6.21
C SER A 16 -6.65 -1.01 6.79
N HIS A 17 -6.36 -2.00 5.95
CA HIS A 17 -6.10 -3.37 6.38
C HIS A 17 -5.00 -3.99 5.49
N PRO A 18 -3.75 -4.11 5.95
CA PRO A 18 -3.28 -4.00 7.34
C PRO A 18 -3.12 -2.55 7.86
N TYR A 19 -2.74 -2.43 9.14
CA TYR A 19 -2.38 -1.18 9.83
C TYR A 19 -1.34 -0.36 9.01
N PRO A 20 -1.22 0.97 9.23
CA PRO A 20 -0.18 1.78 8.61
C PRO A 20 1.20 1.15 8.77
N VAL A 21 1.96 1.18 7.68
CA VAL A 21 3.28 0.55 7.62
C VAL A 21 4.34 1.63 7.77
N GLY A 22 5.24 1.47 8.74
CA GLY A 22 6.40 2.34 8.95
C GLY A 22 7.59 2.02 8.05
N ASP A 23 8.60 2.90 8.04
CA ASP A 23 9.74 2.86 7.10
C ASP A 23 10.44 1.49 6.98
N GLU A 24 10.75 0.81 8.09
CA GLU A 24 11.43 -0.49 8.04
C GLU A 24 10.58 -1.55 7.32
N ALA A 25 9.30 -1.64 7.67
CA ALA A 25 8.39 -2.57 7.03
C ALA A 25 8.16 -2.18 5.56
N LEU A 26 8.07 -0.87 5.26
CA LEU A 26 7.95 -0.32 3.91
C LEU A 26 9.04 -0.79 2.95
N GLN A 27 10.30 -0.84 3.42
CA GLN A 27 11.41 -1.36 2.62
C GLN A 27 11.20 -2.82 2.24
N SER A 28 10.78 -3.66 3.20
CA SER A 28 10.45 -5.06 2.95
C SER A 28 9.30 -5.21 1.95
N TYR A 29 8.25 -4.37 2.05
CA TYR A 29 7.16 -4.35 1.07
C TYR A 29 7.65 -4.00 -0.34
N TYR A 30 8.43 -2.91 -0.48
CA TYR A 30 8.92 -2.52 -1.80
C TYR A 30 9.89 -3.54 -2.40
N HIS A 31 10.71 -4.20 -1.58
CA HIS A 31 11.59 -5.26 -2.04
C HIS A 31 10.79 -6.47 -2.54
N PHE A 32 9.73 -6.87 -1.82
CA PHE A 32 8.81 -7.91 -2.30
C PHE A 32 8.16 -7.52 -3.64
N PHE A 33 7.91 -6.24 -3.90
CA PHE A 33 7.34 -5.79 -5.17
C PHE A 33 8.35 -5.69 -6.31
N GLU A 34 9.63 -5.51 -6.01
CA GLU A 34 10.70 -5.31 -6.99
C GLU A 34 10.85 -6.52 -7.93
N GLN A 35 10.72 -7.73 -7.39
CA GLN A 35 10.72 -9.00 -8.15
C GLN A 35 9.59 -9.07 -9.20
N TYR A 36 8.51 -8.30 -9.04
CA TYR A 36 7.39 -8.24 -9.99
C TYR A 36 7.31 -6.91 -10.74
N SER A 37 8.37 -6.09 -10.71
CA SER A 37 8.39 -4.73 -11.30
C SER A 37 8.13 -4.69 -12.81
N SER A 38 8.31 -5.80 -13.52
CA SER A 38 7.98 -5.93 -14.95
C SER A 38 6.46 -5.98 -15.21
N ILE A 39 5.66 -6.38 -14.22
CA ILE A 39 4.20 -6.47 -14.31
C ILE A 39 3.59 -5.07 -14.15
N HIS A 40 2.74 -4.66 -15.11
CA HIS A 40 2.18 -3.31 -15.13
C HIS A 40 1.29 -3.05 -13.92
N GLU A 41 0.43 -4.01 -13.60
CA GLU A 41 -0.56 -4.00 -12.52
C GLU A 41 0.13 -3.83 -11.18
N VAL A 42 1.25 -4.53 -10.98
CA VAL A 42 2.09 -4.38 -9.78
C VAL A 42 2.62 -2.95 -9.67
N ARG A 43 3.14 -2.37 -10.76
CA ARG A 43 3.62 -0.97 -10.74
C ARG A 43 2.49 0.01 -10.43
N VAL A 44 1.28 -0.23 -10.93
CA VAL A 44 0.10 0.59 -10.63
C VAL A 44 -0.24 0.52 -9.14
N LEU A 45 -0.33 -0.68 -8.57
CA LEU A 45 -0.63 -0.88 -7.15
C LEU A 45 0.42 -0.24 -6.23
N VAL A 46 1.71 -0.43 -6.54
CA VAL A 46 2.82 0.22 -5.83
C VAL A 46 2.73 1.75 -5.92
N THR A 47 2.33 2.28 -7.07
CA THR A 47 2.15 3.72 -7.25
C THR A 47 0.99 4.25 -6.40
N LEU A 48 -0.14 3.54 -6.36
CA LEU A 48 -1.27 3.91 -5.50
C LEU A 48 -0.90 3.94 -4.02
N MET A 49 -0.04 3.01 -3.58
CA MET A 49 0.50 3.01 -2.21
C MET A 49 1.40 4.22 -1.94
N LYS A 50 2.33 4.53 -2.86
CA LYS A 50 3.24 5.68 -2.74
C LYS A 50 2.48 7.01 -2.63
N LEU A 51 1.34 7.13 -3.31
CA LEU A 51 0.47 8.31 -3.23
C LEU A 51 -0.18 8.49 -1.84
N ASN A 52 -0.25 7.43 -1.04
CA ASN A 52 -0.75 7.45 0.34
C ASN A 52 0.36 7.59 1.39
N GLU A 53 1.59 7.88 0.97
CA GLU A 53 2.68 8.20 1.89
C GLU A 53 2.42 9.50 2.65
N VAL A 54 2.60 9.42 3.97
CA VAL A 54 2.42 10.52 4.91
C VAL A 54 3.60 10.60 5.85
N ASP A 55 3.80 11.79 6.39
CA ASP A 55 4.70 12.06 7.50
C ASP A 55 3.86 12.20 8.75
N PHE A 56 4.13 11.38 9.75
CA PHE A 56 3.49 11.43 11.06
C PHE A 56 4.58 11.49 12.14
N GLU A 57 4.63 12.60 12.88
CA GLU A 57 5.60 12.81 13.97
C GLU A 57 7.08 12.60 13.53
N GLY A 58 7.41 12.87 12.26
CA GLY A 58 8.77 12.70 11.71
C GLY A 58 9.06 11.29 11.19
N HIS A 59 8.07 10.39 11.23
CA HIS A 59 8.15 9.06 10.64
C HIS A 59 7.38 9.01 9.32
N ARG A 60 7.98 8.41 8.30
CA ARG A 60 7.29 8.10 7.06
C ARG A 60 6.44 6.85 7.23
N LEU A 61 5.16 6.98 6.90
CA LEU A 61 4.18 5.91 6.94
C LEU A 61 3.48 5.80 5.59
N VAL A 62 3.06 4.58 5.22
CA VAL A 62 2.07 4.36 4.16
C VAL A 62 0.79 3.87 4.78
N ILE A 63 -0.31 4.55 4.45
CA ILE A 63 -1.66 4.12 4.83
C ILE A 63 -2.24 3.32 3.67
N PHE A 64 -2.53 2.04 3.89
CA PHE A 64 -3.03 1.15 2.85
C PHE A 64 -4.53 1.34 2.71
N ASP A 65 -4.99 2.04 1.67
CA ASP A 65 -6.42 2.03 1.33
C ASP A 65 -6.77 0.72 0.62
N THR A 66 -7.00 -0.34 1.40
CA THR A 66 -7.20 -1.71 0.90
C THR A 66 -8.38 -1.80 -0.05
N SER A 67 -9.49 -1.11 0.27
CA SER A 67 -10.66 -1.06 -0.62
C SER A 67 -10.32 -0.43 -1.96
N LYS A 68 -9.51 0.63 -1.97
CA LYS A 68 -9.06 1.25 -3.22
C LYS A 68 -8.09 0.36 -4.01
N LEU A 69 -7.16 -0.33 -3.33
CA LEU A 69 -6.23 -1.27 -3.95
C LEU A 69 -6.96 -2.47 -4.55
N GLN A 70 -7.92 -3.04 -3.82
CA GLN A 70 -8.73 -4.17 -4.26
C GLN A 70 -9.61 -3.78 -5.45
N ARG A 71 -10.21 -2.59 -5.41
CA ARG A 71 -10.98 -2.06 -6.54
C ARG A 71 -10.11 -1.86 -7.76
N ALA A 72 -8.93 -1.23 -7.62
CA ALA A 72 -7.99 -1.05 -8.72
C ALA A 72 -7.57 -2.40 -9.31
N TYR A 73 -7.30 -3.39 -8.46
CA TYR A 73 -7.01 -4.76 -8.88
C TYR A 73 -8.14 -5.39 -9.70
N GLN A 74 -9.39 -5.31 -9.22
CA GLN A 74 -10.56 -5.82 -9.93
C GLN A 74 -10.80 -5.10 -11.27
N GLU A 75 -10.63 -3.78 -11.31
CA GLU A 75 -10.81 -2.96 -12.52
C GLU A 75 -9.76 -3.26 -13.59
N MET A 76 -8.54 -3.67 -13.21
CA MET A 76 -7.50 -4.07 -14.16
C MET A 76 -7.85 -5.38 -14.89
N GLY A 77 -8.70 -6.24 -14.32
CA GLY A 77 -9.17 -7.47 -14.98
C GLY A 77 -8.08 -8.51 -15.26
N GLU A 78 -6.92 -8.37 -14.65
CA GLU A 78 -5.67 -9.08 -14.95
C GLU A 78 -5.29 -10.06 -13.83
N VAL A 79 -4.52 -11.08 -14.20
CA VAL A 79 -4.02 -12.10 -13.26
C VAL A 79 -2.65 -11.66 -12.74
N ILE A 80 -2.61 -11.07 -11.55
CA ILE A 80 -1.35 -10.93 -10.82
C ILE A 80 -0.97 -12.29 -10.19
N PRO A 81 0.32 -12.56 -9.97
CA PRO A 81 0.75 -13.80 -9.31
C PRO A 81 0.02 -14.03 -7.99
N GLU A 82 -0.39 -15.26 -7.72
CA GLU A 82 -1.16 -15.62 -6.51
C GLU A 82 -0.44 -15.21 -5.22
N GLU A 83 0.88 -15.40 -5.15
CA GLU A 83 1.72 -14.99 -4.02
C GLU A 83 1.63 -13.47 -3.76
N PHE A 84 1.52 -12.68 -4.83
CA PHE A 84 1.39 -11.24 -4.73
C PHE A 84 -0.02 -10.84 -4.27
N ALA A 85 -1.06 -11.49 -4.80
CA ALA A 85 -2.44 -11.27 -4.35
C ALA A 85 -2.60 -11.63 -2.87
N LYS A 86 -2.03 -12.76 -2.44
CA LYS A 86 -1.99 -13.18 -1.03
C LYS A 86 -1.31 -12.14 -0.16
N PHE A 87 -0.11 -11.73 -0.54
CA PHE A 87 0.64 -10.72 0.20
C PHE A 87 -0.12 -9.38 0.36
N LEU A 88 -0.90 -8.97 -0.63
CA LEU A 88 -1.65 -7.71 -0.63
C LEU A 88 -3.01 -7.77 0.06
N PHE A 89 -3.72 -8.90 -0.04
CA PHE A 89 -5.14 -8.98 0.35
C PHE A 89 -5.44 -10.04 1.41
N GLU A 90 -4.56 -11.02 1.62
CA GLU A 90 -4.72 -12.10 2.57
C GLU A 90 -3.58 -12.05 3.61
N GLN A 91 -3.79 -11.25 4.67
CA GLN A 91 -2.96 -11.32 5.89
C GLN A 91 -3.70 -12.07 7.00
#